data_AF-A0A840UUG0-F1
#
_entry.id   AF-A0A840UUG0-F1
#
_cell.length_a   1.000
_cell.length_b   1.000
_cell.length_c   1.000
_cell.angle_alpha   90.00
_cell.angle_beta   90.00
_cell.angle_gamma   90.00
#
_symmetry.space_group_name_H-M   'P 1'
#
loop_
_entity.id
_entity.type
_entity.pdbx_description
1 polymer ?
#
loop_
_entity_poly.entity_id
_entity_poly.type
_entity_poly.pdbx_seq_one_letter_code
_entity_poly.pdbx_strand_id
1 'polypeptide(L)'
;MISANLVIAFCIGLLILCLITKILSLPVKTLWKLIYNSIIGAICLWLVNLVLGLAIPINFVTALVAGTLGIPGVLLVVIYYLIK
;
A
#
# COMPACT_ATOMS: atom_id res chain seq x y z
N MET A 1 -22.03 -44.76 -10.67
CA MET A 1 -20.56 -44.71 -10.85
C MET A 1 -20.21 -43.27 -11.17
N ILE A 2 -19.36 -42.61 -10.37
CA ILE A 2 -18.93 -41.24 -10.70
C ILE A 2 -18.10 -41.31 -11.98
N SER A 3 -18.43 -40.51 -12.99
CA SER A 3 -17.70 -40.48 -14.25
C SER A 3 -16.30 -39.90 -14.00
N ALA A 4 -15.24 -40.55 -14.49
CA ALA A 4 -13.87 -40.05 -14.36
C ALA A 4 -13.71 -38.58 -14.84
N ASN A 5 -14.48 -38.21 -15.86
CA ASN A 5 -14.52 -36.84 -16.39
C ASN A 5 -14.99 -35.81 -15.37
N LEU A 6 -15.91 -36.17 -14.47
CA LEU A 6 -16.40 -35.26 -13.42
C LEU A 6 -15.30 -34.96 -12.39
N VAL A 7 -14.52 -35.98 -12.02
CA VAL A 7 -13.40 -35.84 -11.09
C VAL A 7 -12.30 -34.97 -11.69
N ILE A 8 -11.97 -35.19 -12.95
CA ILE A 8 -10.95 -34.41 -13.67
C ILE A 8 -11.38 -32.94 -13.82
N ALA A 9 -12.64 -32.68 -14.19
CA ALA A 9 -13.17 -31.32 -14.29
C ALA A 9 -13.12 -30.58 -12.94
N PHE A 10 -13.44 -31.26 -11.84
CA PHE A 10 -13.32 -30.70 -10.49
C PHE A 10 -11.87 -30.37 -10.11
N CYS A 11 -10.92 -31.27 -10.38
CA CYS A 11 -9.51 -31.03 -10.12
C CYS A 11 -8.97 -29.83 -10.91
N ILE A 12 -9.35 -29.70 -12.19
CA ILE A 12 -8.95 -28.57 -13.03
C ILE A 12 -9.58 -27.26 -12.52
N GLY A 13 -10.86 -27.28 -12.16
CA GLY A 13 -11.54 -26.11 -11.59
C GLY A 13 -10.90 -25.62 -10.29
N LEU A 14 -10.54 -26.54 -9.39
CA LEU A 14 -9.82 -26.24 -8.15
C LEU A 14 -8.43 -25.65 -8.42
N LEU A 15 -7.69 -26.21 -9.38
CA LEU A 15 -6.37 -25.69 -9.79
C LEU A 15 -6.46 -24.24 -10.28
N ILE A 16 -7.43 -23.94 -11.13
CA ILE A 16 -7.65 -22.58 -11.68
C ILE A 16 -8.07 -21.62 -10.57
N LEU A 17 -8.95 -22.05 -9.66
CA LEU A 17 -9.37 -21.23 -8.52
C LEU A 17 -8.20 -20.88 -7.59
N CYS A 18 -7.30 -21.82 -7.34
CA CYS A 18 -6.07 -21.59 -6.57
C CYS A 18 -5.13 -20.59 -7.26
N LEU A 19 -5.02 -20.61 -8.59
CA LEU A 19 -4.20 -19.65 -9.32
C LEU A 19 -4.77 -18.22 -9.24
N ILE A 20 -6.08 -18.08 -9.40
CA ILE A 20 -6.78 -16.79 -9.31
C ILE A 20 -6.64 -16.18 -7.91
N THR A 21 -6.86 -16.96 -6.87
CA THR A 21 -6.71 -16.49 -5.49
C THR A 21 -5.27 -16.08 -5.17
N LYS A 22 -4.27 -16.77 -5.71
CA LYS A 22 -2.87 -16.41 -5.52
C LYS A 22 -2.50 -15.10 -6.22
N ILE A 23 -2.94 -14.90 -7.46
CA ILE A 23 -2.74 -13.66 -8.23
C ILE A 23 -3.42 -12.48 -7.54
N LEU A 24 -4.64 -12.66 -7.02
CA LEU A 24 -5.38 -11.60 -6.34
C LEU A 24 -4.84 -11.29 -4.93
N SER A 25 -4.26 -12.28 -4.25
CA SER A 25 -3.70 -12.08 -2.90
C SER A 25 -2.40 -11.26 -2.90
N LEU A 26 -1.65 -11.26 -4.01
CA LEU A 26 -0.40 -10.50 -4.15
C LEU A 26 -0.61 -8.97 -4.01
N PRO A 27 -1.48 -8.30 -4.79
CA PRO A 27 -1.70 -6.86 -4.68
C PRO A 27 -2.38 -6.46 -3.36
N VAL A 28 -3.25 -7.31 -2.81
CA VAL A 28 -3.95 -7.04 -1.54
C VAL A 28 -2.98 -6.93 -0.38
N LYS A 29 -1.95 -7.80 -0.32
CA LYS A 29 -0.89 -7.71 0.70
C LYS A 29 -0.08 -6.42 0.57
N THR A 30 0.21 -6.01 -0.67
CA THR A 30 0.94 -4.76 -0.93
C THR A 30 0.11 -3.56 -0.50
N LEU A 31 -1.19 -3.51 -0.81
CA LEU A 31 -2.10 -2.45 -0.38
C LEU A 31 -2.14 -2.29 1.14
N TRP A 32 -2.21 -3.40 1.89
CA TRP A 32 -2.15 -3.36 3.35
C TRP A 32 -0.85 -2.75 3.88
N LYS A 33 0.30 -3.14 3.31
CA LYS A 33 1.60 -2.55 3.67
C LYS A 33 1.66 -1.05 3.36
N LEU A 34 1.03 -0.64 2.26
CA LEU A 34 0.94 0.74 1.80
C LEU A 34 0.14 1.62 2.77
N ILE A 35 -0.97 1.10 3.29
CA ILE A 35 -1.81 1.77 4.30
C ILE A 35 -1.02 1.98 5.60
N TYR A 36 -0.35 0.94 6.11
CA TYR A 36 0.45 1.06 7.34
C TYR A 36 1.61 2.06 7.18
N ASN A 37 2.36 2.01 6.07
CA ASN A 37 3.41 3.00 5.81
C ASN A 37 2.83 4.42 5.70
N SER A 38 1.66 4.60 5.06
CA SER A 38 1.00 5.90 4.97
C SER A 38 0.62 6.46 6.33
N ILE A 39 0.13 5.64 7.26
CA ILE A 39 -0.22 6.08 8.61
C ILE A 39 1.04 6.59 9.34
N ILE A 40 2.14 5.83 9.26
CA ILE A 40 3.43 6.22 9.85
C ILE A 40 3.95 7.51 9.21
N GLY A 41 3.85 7.65 7.89
CA GLY A 41 4.22 8.85 7.17
C GLY A 41 3.39 10.08 7.55
N ALA A 42 2.08 9.91 7.76
CA ALA A 42 1.21 10.97 8.26
C ALA A 42 1.61 11.42 9.68
N ILE A 43 1.92 10.47 10.56
CA ILE A 43 2.39 10.75 11.93
C ILE A 43 3.72 11.51 11.89
N CYS A 44 4.67 11.09 11.05
CA CYS A 44 5.94 11.80 10.86
C CYS A 44 5.74 13.22 10.33
N LEU A 45 4.91 13.41 9.30
CA LEU A 45 4.57 14.73 8.76
C LEU A 45 3.91 15.63 9.80
N TRP A 46 3.02 15.06 10.63
CA TRP A 46 2.37 15.79 11.71
C TRP A 46 3.36 16.28 12.77
N LEU A 47 4.31 15.43 13.18
CA LEU A 47 5.39 15.82 14.09
C LEU A 47 6.29 16.90 13.50
N VAL A 48 6.65 16.76 12.23
CA VAL A 48 7.48 17.74 11.52
C VAL A 48 6.76 19.08 11.38
N ASN A 49 5.45 19.05 11.12
CA ASN A 49 4.61 20.25 11.07
C ASN A 49 4.55 20.96 12.43
N LEU A 50 4.50 20.21 13.54
CA LEU A 50 4.56 20.76 14.90
C LEU A 50 5.93 21.40 15.24
N VAL A 51 7.04 20.76 14.85
CA VAL A 51 8.40 21.23 15.18
C VAL A 51 8.83 22.40 14.30
N LEU A 52 8.51 22.36 13.00
CA LEU A 52 8.90 23.38 12.03
C LEU A 52 7.82 24.45 11.79
N GLY A 53 6.61 24.30 12.37
CA GLY A 53 5.49 25.23 12.19
C GLY A 53 4.95 25.29 10.75
N LEU A 54 5.19 24.24 9.97
CA LEU A 54 5.25 24.32 8.51
C LEU A 54 3.91 24.09 7.77
N ALA A 55 2.72 24.33 8.32
CA ALA A 55 1.38 24.16 7.68
C ALA A 55 1.22 23.17 6.49
N ILE A 56 1.93 22.03 6.47
CA ILE A 56 1.96 21.15 5.31
C ILE A 56 0.64 20.35 5.28
N PRO A 57 -0.08 20.33 4.15
CA PRO A 57 -1.29 19.53 4.02
C PRO A 57 -0.93 18.05 4.09
N ILE A 58 -1.39 17.40 5.17
CA ILE A 58 -1.28 15.95 5.36
C ILE A 58 -2.39 15.30 4.56
N ASN A 59 -2.08 14.82 3.35
CA ASN A 59 -3.00 14.09 2.50
C ASN A 59 -2.48 12.65 2.30
N PHE A 60 -3.31 11.79 1.72
CA PHE A 60 -2.93 10.40 1.50
C PHE A 60 -1.66 10.26 0.66
N VAL A 61 -1.45 11.14 -0.33
CA VAL A 61 -0.28 11.10 -1.22
C VAL A 61 1.00 11.54 -0.50
N THR A 62 0.98 12.65 0.25
CA THR A 62 2.13 13.17 1.00
C THR A 62 2.48 12.26 2.16
N ALA A 63 1.48 11.71 2.84
CA ALA A 63 1.66 10.68 3.86
C ALA A 63 2.23 9.38 3.28
N LEU A 64 1.81 9.00 2.07
CA LEU A 64 2.36 7.84 1.39
C LEU A 64 3.81 8.05 0.98
N VAL A 65 4.14 9.19 0.39
CA VAL A 65 5.50 9.54 -0.02
C VAL A 65 6.41 9.63 1.20
N ALA A 66 5.99 10.35 2.24
CA ALA A 66 6.74 10.42 3.50
C ALA A 66 6.86 9.06 4.20
N GLY A 67 5.83 8.23 4.14
CA GLY A 67 5.79 6.92 4.78
C GLY A 67 6.58 5.85 4.04
N THR A 68 6.58 5.87 2.71
CA THR A 68 7.30 4.89 1.87
C THR A 68 8.77 5.24 1.68
N LEU A 69 9.09 6.53 1.51
CA LEU A 69 10.47 6.99 1.39
C LEU A 69 11.11 7.35 2.74
N GLY A 70 10.33 7.58 3.80
CA GLY A 70 10.86 7.97 5.12
C GLY A 70 11.40 9.39 5.13
N ILE A 71 12.60 9.59 5.70
CA ILE A 71 13.30 10.89 5.82
C ILE A 71 13.43 11.61 4.47
N PRO A 72 13.90 10.98 3.36
CA PRO A 72 13.95 11.67 2.07
C PRO A 72 12.56 12.06 1.54
N GLY A 73 11.51 11.29 1.85
CA GLY A 73 10.13 11.62 1.48
C GLY A 73 9.62 12.87 2.19
N VAL A 74 9.89 12.99 3.49
CA VAL A 74 9.57 14.19 4.28
C VAL A 74 10.33 15.40 3.76
N LEU A 75 11.63 15.27 3.49
CA LEU A 75 12.47 16.33 2.92
C LEU A 75 11.93 16.84 1.58
N LEU A 76 11.50 15.92 0.69
CA LEU A 76 10.90 16.30 -0.59
C LEU A 76 9.64 17.14 -0.41
N VAL A 77 8.74 16.74 0.50
CA VAL A 77 7.49 17.46 0.75
C VAL A 77 7.77 18.84 1.35
N VAL A 78 8.72 18.93 2.28
CA VAL A 78 9.15 20.20 2.90
C VAL A 78 9.77 21.13 1.86
N ILE A 79 10.69 20.65 1.01
CA ILE A 79 11.30 21.45 -0.05
C ILE A 79 10.26 21.91 -1.07
N TYR A 80 9.35 21.03 -1.48
CA TYR A 80 8.27 21.37 -2.41
C TYR A 80 7.37 22.49 -1.87
N TYR A 81 7.10 22.48 -0.57
CA TYR A 81 6.30 23.52 0.08
C TYR A 81 7.08 24.80 0.40
N LEU A 82 8.41 24.72 0.52
CA LEU A 82 9.28 25.89 0.68
C LEU A 82 9.50 26.64 -0.64
N ILE A 83 9.50 25.93 -1.77
CA ILE A 83 9.71 26.51 -3.11
C ILE A 83 8.44 27.18 -3.65
N LYS A 84 7.27 26.79 -3.14
CA LYS A 84 5.95 27.18 -3.63
C LYS A 84 5.32 28.24 -2.75
#